data_AF-A0A9C5ZCP6-F1
#
_entry.id   AF-A0A9C5ZCP6-F1
#
_cell.length_a   1.000
_cell.length_b   1.000
_cell.length_c   1.000
_cell.angle_alpha   90.00
_cell.angle_beta   90.00
_cell.angle_gamma   90.00
#
_symmetry.space_group_name_H-M   'P 1'
#
loop_
_entity.id
_entity.type
_entity.pdbx_description
1 polymer ?
#
loop_
_entity_poly.entity_id
_entity_poly.type
_entity_poly.pdbx_seq_one_letter_code
_entity_poly.pdbx_strand_id
1 'polypeptide(L)'
;MEIYVSPTAESNPLQKRVNKILETRLDIEKNTLEALTDLSSFFSHNTLQNRRNLRNQIEKRSVVINDNFLKCFREVKISLDTICRDLDALSDSVQIMKNDLEFSKALTHNLIKRTNALQQEKECLQARKQIAEAFLRRFQISLHEHQLLYGNTKDAPIDAEFFDVLDRVRNIHSDCRILMQSGYQTAASDIMEEMNLHQEGALERLYRWTQNHCRSVENEIGPLISKAMGHLQDRPILFKYVIDEYAIARKAALVRLFIEALTEGGSSGNPKPIEMHAHDPKRYIGDMFAWLHQAIHSEKETLLLLLKECDKNDYADLSEYVQNALAYITDGVCHPLKVRVETILHTEKDVISLFALSNLIRFYQKTMKQVVQGRTFEHCLVELQACTCVRCLRATTTRSVAAC
;
A
#
# COMPACT_ATOMS: atom_id res chain seq x y z
N MET A 1 131.11 -12.43 -68.73
CA MET A 1 131.13 -11.22 -69.55
C MET A 1 131.28 -10.05 -68.61
N GLU A 2 132.51 -9.55 -68.42
CA GLU A 2 133.09 -8.46 -69.23
C GLU A 2 132.38 -7.13 -68.87
N ILE A 3 133.01 -6.02 -68.44
CA ILE A 3 134.37 -5.50 -68.66
C ILE A 3 134.78 -4.60 -67.47
N TYR A 4 136.10 -4.54 -67.22
CA TYR A 4 136.86 -3.51 -66.51
C TYR A 4 136.36 -2.06 -66.68
N VAL A 5 136.54 -1.21 -65.67
CA VAL A 5 137.46 -0.04 -65.67
C VAL A 5 137.51 0.52 -64.24
N SER A 6 138.72 0.76 -63.72
CA SER A 6 139.06 1.60 -62.56
C SER A 6 139.94 2.77 -63.06
N PRO A 7 140.25 3.85 -62.29
CA PRO A 7 139.64 4.37 -61.05
C PRO A 7 139.48 5.93 -61.04
N THR A 8 139.05 6.47 -59.88
CA THR A 8 139.46 7.73 -59.19
C THR A 8 138.37 8.78 -58.89
N ALA A 9 138.13 9.02 -57.59
CA ALA A 9 138.15 10.34 -56.93
C ALA A 9 137.68 10.21 -55.47
N GLU A 10 138.52 10.61 -54.52
CA GLU A 10 138.26 10.63 -53.07
C GLU A 10 137.10 11.59 -52.71
N SER A 11 135.99 11.08 -52.14
CA SER A 11 134.89 11.93 -51.66
C SER A 11 135.20 12.49 -50.27
N ASN A 12 135.28 13.82 -50.16
CA ASN A 12 135.65 14.57 -48.97
C ASN A 12 134.66 14.34 -47.78
N PRO A 13 135.12 14.00 -46.55
CA PRO A 13 134.24 13.73 -45.39
C PRO A 13 133.43 14.95 -44.93
N LEU A 14 133.91 16.17 -45.22
CA LEU A 14 133.16 17.40 -44.99
C LEU A 14 131.91 17.49 -45.87
N GLN A 15 131.99 16.99 -47.10
CA GLN A 15 130.87 17.00 -48.04
C GLN A 15 129.74 16.08 -47.57
N LYS A 16 130.06 14.94 -46.93
CA LYS A 16 129.07 14.07 -46.28
C LYS A 16 128.42 14.71 -45.05
N ARG A 17 129.17 15.48 -44.25
CA ARG A 17 128.60 16.21 -43.09
C ARG A 17 127.73 17.39 -43.53
N VAL A 18 128.15 18.13 -44.55
CA VAL A 18 127.37 19.25 -45.11
C VAL A 18 126.08 18.73 -45.76
N ASN A 19 126.14 17.63 -46.53
CA ASN A 19 124.93 17.01 -47.07
C ASN A 19 124.00 16.51 -45.96
N LYS A 20 124.53 15.92 -44.87
CA LYS A 20 123.70 15.48 -43.74
C LYS A 20 123.02 16.62 -42.99
N ILE A 21 123.66 17.80 -42.91
CA ILE A 21 123.08 19.01 -42.30
C ILE A 21 122.05 19.65 -43.22
N LEU A 22 122.29 19.64 -44.54
CA LEU A 22 121.34 20.13 -45.55
C LEU A 22 120.13 19.20 -45.72
N GLU A 23 120.28 17.90 -45.47
CA GLU A 23 119.19 16.92 -45.46
C GLU A 23 118.30 17.04 -44.22
N THR A 24 118.81 17.55 -43.09
CA THR A 24 117.97 17.95 -41.94
C THR A 24 117.22 19.25 -42.24
N ARG A 25 116.11 19.13 -42.98
CA ARG A 25 115.18 20.22 -43.22
C ARG A 25 114.39 20.55 -41.95
N LEU A 26 114.93 21.45 -41.13
CA LEU A 26 114.28 21.97 -39.91
C LEU A 26 113.04 22.83 -40.19
N ASP A 27 112.80 23.20 -41.46
CA ASP A 27 111.74 24.13 -41.85
C ASP A 27 110.36 23.48 -42.07
N ILE A 28 110.24 22.14 -41.98
CA ILE A 28 109.02 21.40 -42.37
C ILE A 28 108.18 20.94 -41.16
N GLU A 29 108.76 20.74 -39.98
CA GLU A 29 107.98 20.26 -38.84
C GLU A 29 107.33 21.43 -38.08
N LYS A 30 106.07 21.75 -38.42
CA LYS A 30 105.23 22.72 -37.70
C LYS A 30 105.20 22.48 -36.18
N ASN A 31 105.21 21.22 -35.75
CA ASN A 31 105.29 20.84 -34.34
C ASN A 31 106.63 21.22 -33.69
N THR A 32 107.74 21.15 -34.45
CA THR A 32 109.05 21.61 -33.95
C THR A 32 109.12 23.13 -33.93
N LEU A 33 108.53 23.83 -34.90
CA LEU A 33 108.43 25.28 -34.91
C LEU A 33 107.58 25.78 -33.74
N GLU A 34 106.41 25.18 -33.50
CA GLU A 34 105.54 25.49 -32.36
C GLU A 34 106.24 25.21 -31.03
N ALA A 35 106.88 24.04 -30.89
CA ALA A 35 107.67 23.69 -29.73
C ALA A 35 108.85 24.66 -29.52
N LEU A 36 109.49 25.15 -30.61
CA LEU A 36 110.58 26.13 -30.57
C LEU A 36 110.09 27.53 -30.21
N THR A 37 108.92 27.97 -30.70
CA THR A 37 108.29 29.23 -30.26
C THR A 37 107.91 29.18 -28.79
N ASP A 38 107.35 28.06 -28.34
CA ASP A 38 106.96 27.86 -26.94
C ASP A 38 108.21 27.76 -26.05
N LEU A 39 109.28 27.10 -26.51
CA LEU A 39 110.60 27.15 -25.88
C LEU A 39 111.18 28.57 -25.85
N SER A 40 111.07 29.36 -26.92
CA SER A 40 111.63 30.71 -26.98
C SER A 40 110.98 31.67 -25.98
N SER A 41 109.71 31.42 -25.62
CA SER A 41 108.98 32.27 -24.67
C SER A 41 109.50 32.14 -23.23
N PHE A 42 110.19 31.04 -22.89
CA PHE A 42 110.77 30.81 -21.55
C PHE A 42 112.28 30.58 -21.55
N PHE A 43 112.89 30.41 -22.71
CA PHE A 43 114.31 30.15 -22.89
C PHE A 43 115.02 31.35 -23.52
N SER A 44 115.09 32.46 -22.78
CA SER A 44 115.60 33.74 -23.30
C SER A 44 117.13 33.81 -23.42
N HIS A 45 117.89 33.07 -22.59
CA HIS A 45 119.36 33.13 -22.57
C HIS A 45 120.02 31.74 -22.57
N ASN A 46 120.92 31.52 -23.53
CA ASN A 46 121.64 30.27 -23.76
C ASN A 46 122.93 30.19 -22.91
N THR A 47 122.78 29.98 -21.61
CA THR A 47 123.88 29.73 -20.66
C THR A 47 123.99 28.23 -20.31
N LEU A 48 125.18 27.79 -19.88
CA LEU A 48 125.48 26.39 -19.56
C LEU A 48 124.59 25.82 -18.42
N GLN A 49 124.17 26.66 -17.47
CA GLN A 49 123.18 26.31 -16.43
C GLN A 49 121.78 26.13 -16.99
N ASN A 50 121.34 26.99 -17.92
CA ASN A 50 120.01 26.90 -18.52
C ASN A 50 119.87 25.64 -19.38
N ARG A 51 120.90 25.24 -20.14
CA ARG A 51 120.88 23.97 -20.90
C ARG A 51 120.71 22.73 -20.01
N ARG A 52 121.35 22.71 -18.82
CA ARG A 52 121.19 21.62 -17.86
C ARG A 52 119.82 21.62 -17.17
N ASN A 53 119.22 22.80 -16.98
CA ASN A 53 117.94 22.97 -16.29
C ASN A 53 116.71 22.95 -17.22
N LEU A 54 116.89 23.01 -18.54
CA LEU A 54 115.80 23.03 -19.54
C LEU A 54 114.87 21.82 -19.42
N ARG A 55 115.43 20.61 -19.32
CA ARG A 55 114.64 19.39 -19.12
C ARG A 55 113.84 19.43 -17.82
N ASN A 56 114.47 19.87 -16.73
CA ASN A 56 113.84 19.98 -15.42
C ASN A 56 112.73 21.05 -15.41
N GLN A 57 112.90 22.16 -16.14
CA GLN A 57 111.86 23.20 -16.28
C GLN A 57 110.68 22.74 -17.15
N ILE A 58 110.94 22.03 -18.26
CA ILE A 58 109.89 21.45 -19.10
C ILE A 58 109.12 20.37 -18.35
N GLU A 59 109.81 19.47 -17.64
CA GLU A 59 109.18 18.44 -16.80
C GLU A 59 108.33 19.07 -15.69
N LYS A 60 108.83 20.10 -14.99
CA LYS A 60 108.05 20.85 -14.00
C LYS A 60 106.81 21.51 -14.60
N ARG A 61 106.91 22.13 -15.77
CA ARG A 61 105.77 22.77 -16.45
C ARG A 61 104.75 21.73 -16.91
N SER A 62 105.19 20.60 -17.45
CA SER A 62 104.31 19.49 -17.82
C SER A 62 103.57 18.94 -16.59
N VAL A 63 104.26 18.80 -15.46
CA VAL A 63 103.62 18.42 -14.18
C VAL A 63 102.59 19.46 -13.74
N VAL A 64 102.90 20.76 -13.84
CA VAL A 64 101.93 21.84 -13.49
C VAL A 64 100.72 21.84 -14.41
N ILE A 65 100.89 21.64 -15.72
CA ILE A 65 99.79 21.57 -16.67
C ILE A 65 98.93 20.33 -16.41
N ASN A 66 99.55 19.17 -16.18
CA ASN A 66 98.83 17.94 -15.85
C ASN A 66 98.10 18.05 -14.49
N ASP A 67 98.70 18.71 -13.51
CA ASP A 67 98.08 18.96 -12.20
C ASP A 67 96.87 19.91 -12.33
N ASN A 68 96.99 20.97 -13.14
CA ASN A 68 95.88 21.87 -13.43
C ASN A 68 94.76 21.15 -14.21
N PHE A 69 95.09 20.32 -15.18
CA PHE A 69 94.12 19.50 -15.91
C PHE A 69 93.41 18.52 -14.97
N LEU A 70 94.14 17.84 -14.09
CA LEU A 70 93.56 16.94 -13.09
C LEU A 70 92.68 17.67 -12.08
N LYS A 71 93.00 18.92 -11.72
CA LYS A 71 92.14 19.76 -10.87
C LYS A 71 90.83 20.11 -11.57
N CYS A 72 90.88 20.63 -12.79
CA CYS A 72 89.68 20.93 -13.57
C CYS A 72 88.84 19.67 -13.83
N PHE A 73 89.49 18.54 -14.17
CA PHE A 73 88.79 17.27 -14.40
C PHE A 73 88.18 16.71 -13.11
N ARG A 74 88.80 16.94 -11.95
CA ARG A 74 88.25 16.55 -10.65
C ARG A 74 86.96 17.31 -10.35
N GLU A 75 86.87 18.60 -10.66
CA GLU A 75 85.63 19.37 -10.48
C GLU A 75 84.50 18.81 -11.35
N VAL A 76 84.79 18.50 -12.61
CA VAL A 76 83.82 17.87 -13.53
C VAL A 76 83.39 16.50 -13.03
N LYS A 77 84.33 15.68 -12.53
CA LYS A 77 84.02 14.37 -11.93
C LYS A 77 83.10 14.53 -10.72
N ILE A 78 83.39 15.46 -9.81
CA ILE A 78 82.56 15.68 -8.62
C ILE A 78 81.14 16.10 -9.05
N SER A 79 81.01 16.98 -10.05
CA SER A 79 79.71 17.36 -10.59
C SER A 79 78.97 16.16 -11.20
N LEU A 80 79.67 15.32 -11.98
CA LEU A 80 79.09 14.11 -12.56
C LEU A 80 78.67 13.08 -11.50
N ASP A 81 79.53 12.82 -10.50
CA ASP A 81 79.21 11.94 -9.37
C ASP A 81 78.03 12.48 -8.54
N THR A 82 77.80 13.80 -8.54
CA THR A 82 76.62 14.39 -7.91
C THR A 82 75.37 14.15 -8.74
N ILE A 83 75.44 14.36 -10.06
CA ILE A 83 74.33 14.07 -10.97
C ILE A 83 73.96 12.58 -10.94
N CYS A 84 74.94 11.68 -10.92
CA CYS A 84 74.69 10.24 -10.80
C CYS A 84 73.98 9.90 -9.49
N ARG A 85 74.42 10.47 -8.37
CA ARG A 85 73.76 10.29 -7.06
C ARG A 85 72.34 10.85 -7.06
N ASP A 86 72.11 12.00 -7.68
CA ASP A 86 70.78 12.60 -7.81
C ASP A 86 69.87 11.75 -8.71
N LEU A 87 70.43 11.13 -9.76
CA LEU A 87 69.72 10.18 -10.63
C LEU A 87 69.34 8.90 -9.89
N ASP A 88 70.24 8.35 -9.09
CA ASP A 88 69.97 7.18 -8.26
C ASP A 88 68.87 7.50 -7.23
N ALA A 89 68.97 8.65 -6.54
CA ALA A 89 67.95 9.11 -5.60
C ALA A 89 66.59 9.37 -6.26
N LEU A 90 66.58 9.88 -7.50
CA LEU A 90 65.38 10.04 -8.29
C LEU A 90 64.77 8.69 -8.68
N SER A 91 65.60 7.73 -9.11
CA SER A 91 65.17 6.38 -9.44
C SER A 91 64.54 5.69 -8.24
N ASP A 92 65.16 5.79 -7.06
CA ASP A 92 64.63 5.25 -5.81
C ASP A 92 63.30 5.92 -5.43
N SER A 93 63.22 7.24 -5.54
CA SER A 93 62.00 8.00 -5.24
C SER A 93 60.85 7.64 -6.19
N VAL A 94 61.13 7.45 -7.49
CA VAL A 94 60.15 7.00 -8.48
C VAL A 94 59.69 5.57 -8.18
N GLN A 95 60.60 4.69 -7.74
CA GLN A 95 60.24 3.31 -7.39
C GLN A 95 59.37 3.25 -6.13
N ILE A 96 59.66 4.06 -5.11
CA ILE A 96 58.82 4.20 -3.91
C ILE A 96 57.44 4.72 -4.30
N MET A 97 57.39 5.81 -5.08
CA MET A 97 56.13 6.40 -5.52
C MET A 97 55.29 5.43 -6.36
N LYS A 98 55.94 4.61 -7.20
CA LYS A 98 55.27 3.56 -7.97
C LYS A 98 54.67 2.49 -7.06
N ASN A 99 55.42 2.03 -6.07
CA ASN A 99 54.94 1.03 -5.12
C ASN A 99 53.76 1.57 -4.28
N ASP A 100 53.85 2.81 -3.82
CA ASP A 100 52.77 3.48 -3.07
C ASP A 100 51.53 3.69 -3.93
N LEU A 101 51.71 4.04 -5.21
CA LEU A 101 50.61 4.17 -6.17
C LEU A 101 49.94 2.82 -6.44
N GLU A 102 50.71 1.75 -6.61
CA GLU A 102 50.18 0.40 -6.80
C GLU A 102 49.43 -0.10 -5.56
N PHE A 103 49.97 0.14 -4.36
CA PHE A 103 49.31 -0.18 -3.10
C PHE A 103 48.01 0.62 -2.91
N SER A 104 48.06 1.93 -3.13
CA SER A 104 46.88 2.81 -3.07
C SER A 104 45.81 2.36 -4.07
N LYS A 105 46.20 2.07 -5.33
CA LYS A 105 45.30 1.54 -6.36
C LYS A 105 44.64 0.22 -5.94
N ALA A 106 45.40 -0.69 -5.32
CA ALA A 106 44.88 -1.95 -4.81
C ALA A 106 43.88 -1.75 -3.65
N LEU A 107 44.17 -0.84 -2.73
CA LEU A 107 43.25 -0.47 -1.64
C LEU A 107 41.98 0.19 -2.17
N THR A 108 42.10 1.17 -3.07
CA THR A 108 40.97 1.85 -3.71
C THR A 108 40.11 0.85 -4.48
N HIS A 109 40.72 -0.09 -5.21
CA HIS A 109 39.98 -1.14 -5.91
C HIS A 109 39.20 -2.04 -4.94
N ASN A 110 39.82 -2.45 -3.83
CA ASN A 110 39.12 -3.23 -2.80
C ASN A 110 37.97 -2.46 -2.16
N LEU A 111 38.16 -1.16 -1.89
CA LEU A 111 37.13 -0.28 -1.35
C LEU A 111 35.98 -0.16 -2.35
N ILE A 112 36.25 0.14 -3.63
CA ILE A 112 35.23 0.21 -4.69
C ILE A 112 34.45 -1.10 -4.79
N LYS A 113 35.15 -2.26 -4.76
CA LYS A 113 34.48 -3.57 -4.82
C LYS A 113 33.55 -3.79 -3.63
N ARG A 114 33.98 -3.45 -2.41
CA ARG A 114 33.15 -3.55 -1.19
C ARG A 114 31.97 -2.59 -1.23
N THR A 115 32.18 -1.35 -1.67
CA THR A 115 31.13 -0.34 -1.81
C THR A 115 30.08 -0.77 -2.83
N ASN A 116 30.50 -1.32 -3.98
CA ASN A 116 29.57 -1.84 -4.99
C ASN A 116 28.76 -3.04 -4.47
N ALA A 117 29.40 -3.96 -3.73
CA ALA A 117 28.71 -5.09 -3.13
C ALA A 117 27.66 -4.62 -2.10
N LEU A 118 28.02 -3.69 -1.22
CA LEU A 118 27.09 -3.10 -0.24
C LEU A 118 25.96 -2.32 -0.92
N GLN A 119 26.24 -1.64 -2.03
CA GLN A 119 25.24 -0.90 -2.79
C GLN A 119 24.21 -1.86 -3.44
N GLN A 120 24.66 -2.96 -4.02
CA GLN A 120 23.78 -4.00 -4.55
C GLN A 120 22.94 -4.66 -3.45
N GLU A 121 23.55 -4.94 -2.30
CA GLU A 121 22.84 -5.51 -1.15
C GLU A 121 21.77 -4.53 -0.63
N LYS A 122 22.10 -3.24 -0.54
CA LYS A 122 21.15 -2.19 -0.17
C LYS A 122 19.96 -2.14 -1.14
N GLU A 123 20.19 -2.20 -2.44
CA GLU A 123 19.13 -2.20 -3.45
C GLU A 123 18.23 -3.44 -3.33
N CYS A 124 18.82 -4.62 -3.12
CA CYS A 124 18.06 -5.86 -2.88
C CYS A 124 17.22 -5.79 -1.60
N LEU A 125 17.79 -5.30 -0.49
CA LEU A 125 17.08 -5.10 0.76
C LEU A 125 15.96 -4.07 0.64
N GLN A 126 16.17 -3.01 -0.14
CA GLN A 126 15.16 -1.99 -0.39
C GLN A 126 13.98 -2.54 -1.20
N ALA A 127 14.24 -3.35 -2.22
CA ALA A 127 13.20 -4.05 -2.96
C ALA A 127 12.41 -5.03 -2.06
N ARG A 128 13.11 -5.82 -1.23
CA ARG A 128 12.47 -6.72 -0.25
C ARG A 128 11.61 -5.97 0.75
N LYS A 129 12.09 -4.82 1.24
CA LYS A 129 11.32 -3.95 2.15
C LYS A 129 10.03 -3.47 1.48
N GLN A 130 10.09 -3.00 0.24
CA GLN A 130 8.89 -2.54 -0.49
C GLN A 130 7.87 -3.67 -0.68
N ILE A 131 8.32 -4.89 -0.98
CA ILE A 131 7.46 -6.07 -1.09
C ILE A 131 6.82 -6.39 0.26
N ALA A 132 7.60 -6.38 1.34
CA ALA A 132 7.09 -6.61 2.69
C ALA A 132 6.07 -5.55 3.11
N GLU A 133 6.33 -4.27 2.85
CA GLU A 133 5.39 -3.18 3.12
C GLU A 133 4.10 -3.32 2.30
N ALA A 134 4.20 -3.71 1.03
CA ALA A 134 3.03 -3.98 0.19
C ALA A 134 2.22 -5.18 0.71
N PHE A 135 2.91 -6.23 1.16
CA PHE A 135 2.29 -7.41 1.75
C PHE A 135 1.54 -7.05 3.05
N LEU A 136 2.18 -6.31 3.97
CA LEU A 136 1.56 -5.87 5.21
C LEU A 136 0.35 -4.97 4.93
N ARG A 137 0.45 -4.02 3.99
CA ARG A 137 -0.69 -3.18 3.60
C ARG A 137 -1.86 -3.97 3.04
N ARG A 138 -1.59 -5.06 2.31
CA ARG A 138 -2.64 -5.87 1.70
C ARG A 138 -3.30 -6.80 2.72
N PHE A 139 -2.53 -7.46 3.59
CA PHE A 139 -3.03 -8.53 4.45
C PHE A 139 -3.22 -8.14 5.92
N GLN A 140 -2.85 -6.93 6.33
CA GLN A 140 -3.12 -6.43 7.68
C GLN A 140 -4.08 -5.25 7.66
N ILE A 141 -4.90 -5.18 8.70
CA ILE A 141 -5.77 -4.05 9.02
C ILE A 141 -4.91 -2.98 9.70
N SER A 142 -5.04 -1.72 9.26
CA SER A 142 -4.34 -0.61 9.92
C SER A 142 -4.93 -0.28 11.28
N LEU A 143 -4.17 0.40 12.14
CA LEU A 143 -4.66 0.81 13.47
C LEU A 143 -5.93 1.67 13.37
N HIS A 144 -6.03 2.53 12.36
CA HIS A 144 -7.21 3.36 12.10
C HIS A 144 -8.44 2.52 11.78
N GLU A 145 -8.29 1.51 10.93
CA GLU A 145 -9.38 0.61 10.56
C GLU A 145 -9.82 -0.28 11.71
N HIS A 146 -8.87 -0.70 12.56
CA HIS A 146 -9.19 -1.38 13.81
C HIS A 146 -10.02 -0.47 14.73
N GLN A 147 -9.68 0.82 14.84
CA GLN A 147 -10.47 1.79 15.60
C GLN A 147 -11.87 1.99 15.01
N LEU A 148 -12.03 1.98 13.69
CA LEU A 148 -13.35 2.06 13.04
C LEU A 148 -14.19 0.81 13.30
N LEU A 149 -13.59 -0.39 13.24
CA LEU A 149 -14.27 -1.68 13.47
C LEU A 149 -14.78 -1.82 14.91
N TYR A 150 -13.94 -1.52 15.90
CA TYR A 150 -14.29 -1.72 17.31
C TYR A 150 -14.88 -0.47 17.98
N GLY A 151 -14.60 0.71 17.45
CA GLY A 151 -15.03 1.99 18.02
C GLY A 151 -14.30 2.32 19.31
N ASN A 152 -14.34 3.60 19.73
CA ASN A 152 -13.84 4.01 21.05
C ASN A 152 -14.78 3.54 22.18
N THR A 153 -16.06 3.33 21.88
CA THR A 153 -17.09 2.85 22.81
C THR A 153 -17.95 1.79 22.12
N LYS A 154 -18.50 0.86 22.90
CA LYS A 154 -19.34 -0.25 22.39
C LYS A 154 -20.60 0.21 21.64
N ASP A 155 -21.05 1.44 21.88
CA ASP A 155 -22.24 2.05 21.29
C ASP A 155 -21.94 3.22 20.34
N ALA A 156 -20.68 3.36 19.88
CA ALA A 156 -20.34 4.40 18.91
C ALA A 156 -21.14 4.20 17.60
N PRO A 157 -21.67 5.30 17.00
CA PRO A 157 -22.47 5.23 15.78
C PRO A 157 -21.68 4.57 14.65
N ILE A 158 -22.39 3.87 13.79
CA ILE A 158 -21.82 3.21 12.61
C ILE A 158 -21.90 4.19 11.44
N ASP A 159 -20.74 4.54 10.90
CA ASP A 159 -20.60 5.39 9.72
C ASP A 159 -20.48 4.56 8.45
N ALA A 160 -20.59 5.22 7.28
CA ALA A 160 -20.40 4.54 5.99
C ALA A 160 -19.02 3.87 5.87
N GLU A 161 -17.98 4.49 6.45
CA GLU A 161 -16.60 3.98 6.46
C GLU A 161 -16.45 2.63 7.16
N PHE A 162 -17.33 2.30 8.13
CA PHE A 162 -17.32 1.00 8.78
C PHE A 162 -17.60 -0.14 7.78
N PHE A 163 -18.53 0.08 6.86
CA PHE A 163 -18.88 -0.91 5.84
C PHE A 163 -17.73 -1.13 4.86
N ASP A 164 -17.04 -0.06 4.46
CA ASP A 164 -15.87 -0.15 3.59
C ASP A 164 -14.74 -0.99 4.25
N VAL A 165 -14.53 -0.82 5.55
CA VAL A 165 -13.56 -1.63 6.30
C VAL A 165 -14.02 -3.08 6.45
N LEU A 166 -15.31 -3.32 6.70
CA LEU A 166 -15.86 -4.68 6.78
C LEU A 166 -15.69 -5.44 5.45
N ASP A 167 -15.97 -4.79 4.33
CA ASP A 167 -15.73 -5.33 3.00
C ASP A 167 -14.25 -5.57 2.73
N ARG A 168 -13.38 -4.67 3.21
CA ARG A 168 -11.94 -4.89 3.16
C ARG A 168 -11.54 -6.17 3.91
N VAL A 169 -12.05 -6.40 5.12
CA VAL A 169 -11.75 -7.64 5.89
C VAL A 169 -12.18 -8.88 5.11
N ARG A 170 -13.38 -8.87 4.51
CA ARG A 170 -13.86 -9.95 3.65
C ARG A 170 -12.97 -10.17 2.42
N ASN A 171 -12.52 -9.08 1.79
CA ASN A 171 -11.61 -9.15 0.65
C ASN A 171 -10.25 -9.73 1.04
N ILE A 172 -9.67 -9.33 2.19
CA ILE A 172 -8.42 -9.91 2.72
C ILE A 172 -8.60 -11.41 2.96
N HIS A 173 -9.70 -11.82 3.59
CA HIS A 173 -10.01 -13.23 3.80
C HIS A 173 -10.10 -14.00 2.45
N SER A 174 -10.65 -13.39 1.40
CA SER A 174 -10.70 -14.01 0.07
C SER A 174 -9.33 -14.08 -0.61
N ASP A 175 -8.51 -13.04 -0.47
CA ASP A 175 -7.14 -12.97 -1.00
C ASP A 175 -6.22 -14.01 -0.34
N CYS A 176 -6.46 -14.35 0.93
CA CYS A 176 -5.74 -15.43 1.61
C CYS A 176 -5.89 -16.77 0.89
N ARG A 177 -6.99 -17.02 0.16
CA ARG A 177 -7.15 -18.23 -0.66
C ARG A 177 -6.12 -18.29 -1.79
N ILE A 178 -5.79 -17.15 -2.39
CA ILE A 178 -4.73 -17.05 -3.42
C ILE A 178 -3.36 -17.32 -2.78
N LEU A 179 -3.15 -16.81 -1.57
CA LEU A 179 -1.91 -17.04 -0.82
C LEU A 179 -1.72 -18.52 -0.46
N MET A 180 -2.79 -19.22 -0.08
CA MET A 180 -2.78 -20.67 0.16
C MET A 180 -2.41 -21.45 -1.11
N GLN A 181 -2.96 -21.07 -2.26
CA GLN A 181 -2.64 -21.70 -3.55
C GLN A 181 -1.17 -21.50 -3.96
N SER A 182 -0.55 -20.42 -3.48
CA SER A 182 0.85 -20.08 -3.76
C SER A 182 1.86 -20.80 -2.84
N GLY A 183 1.39 -21.64 -1.93
CA GLY A 183 2.25 -22.48 -1.06
C GLY A 183 2.52 -21.92 0.34
N TYR A 184 1.98 -20.75 0.70
CA TYR A 184 2.15 -20.15 2.03
C TYR A 184 0.98 -20.47 2.97
N GLN A 185 0.73 -21.76 3.22
CA GLN A 185 -0.48 -22.21 3.92
C GLN A 185 -0.58 -21.75 5.38
N THR A 186 0.49 -21.84 6.17
CA THR A 186 0.47 -21.48 7.60
C THR A 186 0.16 -20.00 7.79
N ALA A 187 0.93 -19.11 7.15
CA ALA A 187 0.71 -17.67 7.25
C ALA A 187 -0.66 -17.24 6.72
N ALA A 188 -1.14 -17.86 5.64
CA ALA A 188 -2.47 -17.60 5.11
C ALA A 188 -3.58 -18.04 6.09
N SER A 189 -3.40 -19.18 6.75
CA SER A 189 -4.34 -19.68 7.76
C SER A 189 -4.39 -18.75 8.98
N ASP A 190 -3.24 -18.32 9.48
CA ASP A 190 -3.15 -17.41 10.64
C ASP A 190 -3.83 -16.07 10.34
N ILE A 191 -3.57 -15.48 9.17
CA ILE A 191 -4.22 -14.23 8.74
C ILE A 191 -5.72 -14.44 8.57
N MET A 192 -6.14 -15.58 8.01
CA MET A 192 -7.55 -15.89 7.81
C MET A 192 -8.30 -16.05 9.14
N GLU A 193 -7.68 -16.66 10.16
CA GLU A 193 -8.23 -16.77 11.51
C GLU A 193 -8.38 -15.39 12.16
N GLU A 194 -7.35 -14.54 12.09
CA GLU A 194 -7.41 -13.16 12.59
C GLU A 194 -8.49 -12.33 11.87
N MET A 195 -8.62 -12.46 10.55
CA MET A 195 -9.66 -11.76 9.80
C MET A 195 -11.06 -12.26 10.16
N ASN A 196 -11.22 -13.55 10.45
CA ASN A 196 -12.49 -14.11 10.92
C ASN A 196 -12.87 -13.54 12.29
N LEU A 197 -11.92 -13.43 13.23
CA LEU A 197 -12.15 -12.79 14.54
C LEU A 197 -12.60 -11.34 14.40
N HIS A 198 -11.95 -10.57 13.52
CA HIS A 198 -12.37 -9.20 13.22
C HIS A 198 -13.76 -9.12 12.59
N GLN A 199 -14.06 -10.03 11.65
CA GLN A 199 -15.37 -10.11 11.02
C GLN A 199 -16.47 -10.45 12.02
N GLU A 200 -16.25 -11.42 12.92
CA GLU A 200 -17.22 -11.79 13.95
C GLU A 200 -17.49 -10.65 14.93
N GLY A 201 -16.43 -9.99 15.43
CA GLY A 201 -16.58 -8.84 16.32
C GLY A 201 -17.30 -7.66 15.66
N ALA A 202 -17.02 -7.40 14.38
CA ALA A 202 -17.68 -6.36 13.61
C ALA A 202 -19.16 -6.68 13.36
N LEU A 203 -19.49 -7.93 12.99
CA LEU A 203 -20.87 -8.36 12.80
C LEU A 203 -21.67 -8.34 14.10
N GLU A 204 -21.06 -8.68 15.25
CA GLU A 204 -21.71 -8.57 16.55
C GLU A 204 -22.05 -7.10 16.89
N ARG A 205 -21.10 -6.18 16.65
CA ARG A 205 -21.34 -4.75 16.83
C ARG A 205 -22.43 -4.23 15.90
N LEU A 206 -22.36 -4.60 14.62
CA LEU A 206 -23.37 -4.26 13.61
C LEU A 206 -24.76 -4.77 14.01
N TYR A 207 -24.84 -6.01 14.48
CA TYR A 207 -26.07 -6.62 14.99
C TYR A 207 -26.66 -5.81 16.15
N ARG A 208 -25.86 -5.48 17.18
CA ARG A 208 -26.34 -4.71 18.35
C ARG A 208 -26.83 -3.32 17.95
N TRP A 209 -26.08 -2.63 17.08
CA TRP A 209 -26.47 -1.32 16.57
C TRP A 209 -27.79 -1.39 15.79
N THR A 210 -27.92 -2.37 14.89
CA THR A 210 -29.13 -2.57 14.07
C THR A 210 -30.33 -2.93 14.95
N GLN A 211 -30.15 -3.81 15.95
CA GLN A 211 -31.18 -4.19 16.92
C GLN A 211 -31.66 -2.98 17.73
N ASN A 212 -30.74 -2.15 18.24
CA ASN A 212 -31.08 -0.94 18.98
C ASN A 212 -31.83 0.07 18.10
N HIS A 213 -31.44 0.19 16.83
CA HIS A 213 -32.15 1.05 15.89
C HIS A 213 -33.57 0.55 15.61
N CYS A 214 -33.75 -0.77 15.42
CA CYS A 214 -35.07 -1.38 15.20
C CYS A 214 -36.00 -1.26 16.41
N ARG A 215 -35.47 -1.17 17.64
CA ARG A 215 -36.27 -0.89 18.84
C ARG A 215 -36.79 0.54 18.90
N SER A 216 -36.09 1.49 18.29
CA SER A 216 -36.48 2.90 18.24
C SER A 216 -37.39 3.16 17.04
N VAL A 217 -38.66 2.74 17.17
CA VAL A 217 -39.67 2.66 16.09
C VAL A 217 -39.97 3.98 15.37
N GLU A 218 -39.57 5.10 15.95
CA GLU A 218 -39.82 6.46 15.42
C GLU A 218 -38.74 6.95 14.47
N ASN A 219 -37.60 6.24 14.37
CA ASN A 219 -36.54 6.59 13.44
C ASN A 219 -36.87 6.04 12.04
N GLU A 220 -36.81 6.91 11.03
CA GLU A 220 -36.88 6.48 9.63
C GLU A 220 -35.80 5.46 9.32
N ILE A 221 -36.13 4.44 8.53
CA ILE A 221 -35.16 3.42 8.12
C ILE A 221 -34.12 4.09 7.21
N GLY A 222 -32.99 4.44 7.80
CA GLY A 222 -31.87 5.04 7.09
C GLY A 222 -31.18 4.03 6.16
N PRO A 223 -30.48 4.52 5.11
CA PRO A 223 -29.80 3.66 4.14
C PRO A 223 -28.71 2.78 4.76
N LEU A 224 -28.14 3.19 5.90
CA LEU A 224 -27.13 2.42 6.63
C LEU A 224 -27.70 1.13 7.25
N ILE A 225 -28.98 1.14 7.65
CA ILE A 225 -29.64 -0.04 8.22
C ILE A 225 -29.91 -1.07 7.13
N SER A 226 -30.38 -0.63 5.96
CA SER A 226 -30.57 -1.51 4.82
C SER A 226 -29.24 -2.18 4.42
N LYS A 227 -28.14 -1.41 4.39
CA LYS A 227 -26.79 -1.97 4.20
C LYS A 227 -26.41 -2.96 5.29
N ALA A 228 -26.67 -2.64 6.56
CA ALA A 228 -26.40 -3.54 7.68
C ALA A 228 -27.14 -4.88 7.54
N MET A 229 -28.40 -4.86 7.13
CA MET A 229 -29.19 -6.06 6.85
C MET A 229 -28.61 -6.88 5.70
N GLY A 230 -28.07 -6.22 4.66
CA GLY A 230 -27.33 -6.88 3.58
C GLY A 230 -26.13 -7.68 4.08
N HIS A 231 -25.27 -7.07 4.91
CA HIS A 231 -24.10 -7.79 5.48
C HIS A 231 -24.48 -8.86 6.50
N LEU A 232 -25.61 -8.71 7.21
CA LEU A 232 -26.12 -9.72 8.15
C LEU A 232 -26.76 -10.92 7.46
N GLN A 233 -27.13 -10.83 6.17
CA GLN A 233 -27.73 -11.93 5.41
C GLN A 233 -26.84 -13.18 5.37
N ASP A 234 -25.52 -13.01 5.33
CA ASP A 234 -24.53 -14.11 5.40
C ASP A 234 -24.60 -14.91 6.73
N ARG A 235 -25.33 -14.41 7.73
CA ARG A 235 -25.56 -15.03 9.05
C ARG A 235 -27.06 -15.10 9.36
N PRO A 236 -27.77 -16.14 8.87
CA PRO A 236 -29.24 -16.20 8.90
C PRO A 236 -29.85 -16.16 10.32
N ILE A 237 -29.11 -16.62 11.33
CA ILE A 237 -29.56 -16.59 12.73
C ILE A 237 -29.61 -15.14 13.25
N LEU A 238 -28.55 -14.36 13.04
CA LEU A 238 -28.49 -12.95 13.46
C LEU A 238 -29.51 -12.12 12.68
N PHE A 239 -29.60 -12.36 11.37
CA PHE A 239 -30.59 -11.73 10.51
C PHE A 239 -32.02 -11.95 11.02
N LYS A 240 -32.38 -13.20 11.35
CA LYS A 240 -33.68 -13.53 11.91
C LYS A 240 -33.96 -12.80 13.22
N TYR A 241 -33.00 -12.76 14.15
CA TYR A 241 -33.19 -12.05 15.42
C TYR A 241 -33.43 -10.55 15.25
N VAL A 242 -32.78 -9.90 14.27
CA VAL A 242 -33.06 -8.48 13.97
C VAL A 242 -34.47 -8.31 13.43
N ILE A 243 -34.92 -9.18 12.51
CA ILE A 243 -36.28 -9.13 11.96
C ILE A 243 -37.33 -9.38 13.05
N ASP A 244 -37.10 -10.35 13.93
CA ASP A 244 -38.01 -10.65 15.05
C ASP A 244 -38.11 -9.45 16.01
N GLU A 245 -36.99 -8.80 16.36
CA GLU A 245 -36.99 -7.59 17.20
C GLU A 245 -37.66 -6.40 16.52
N TYR A 246 -37.42 -6.20 15.23
CA TYR A 246 -38.13 -5.21 14.43
C TYR A 246 -39.64 -5.47 14.45
N ALA A 247 -40.06 -6.72 14.24
CA ALA A 247 -41.47 -7.11 14.25
C ALA A 247 -42.13 -6.89 15.63
N ILE A 248 -41.41 -7.15 16.73
CA ILE A 248 -41.88 -6.85 18.10
C ILE A 248 -42.11 -5.35 18.28
N ALA A 249 -41.14 -4.52 17.88
CA ALA A 249 -41.22 -3.08 18.04
C ALA A 249 -42.35 -2.47 17.17
N ARG A 250 -42.44 -2.88 15.90
CA ARG A 250 -43.52 -2.46 14.99
C ARG A 250 -44.89 -2.97 15.41
N LYS A 251 -45.01 -4.17 15.97
CA LYS A 251 -46.29 -4.68 16.52
C LYS A 251 -46.83 -3.75 17.59
N ALA A 252 -45.99 -3.36 18.55
CA ALA A 252 -46.38 -2.43 19.61
C ALA A 252 -46.79 -1.06 19.05
N ALA A 253 -46.03 -0.53 18.09
CA ALA A 253 -46.35 0.74 17.44
C ALA A 253 -47.63 0.69 16.60
N LEU A 254 -47.86 -0.39 15.85
CA LEU A 254 -49.08 -0.54 15.06
C LEU A 254 -50.33 -0.58 15.95
N VAL A 255 -50.26 -1.27 17.10
CA VAL A 255 -51.35 -1.28 18.09
C VAL A 255 -51.59 0.12 18.64
N ARG A 256 -50.51 0.85 18.99
CA ARG A 256 -50.60 2.23 19.47
C ARG A 256 -51.26 3.15 18.42
N LEU A 257 -50.75 3.14 17.19
CA LEU A 257 -51.27 3.91 16.06
C LEU A 257 -52.73 3.56 15.75
N PHE A 258 -53.12 2.29 15.90
CA PHE A 258 -54.51 1.87 15.71
C PHE A 258 -55.42 2.49 16.77
N ILE A 259 -55.00 2.47 18.04
CA ILE A 259 -55.77 3.08 19.14
C ILE A 259 -55.85 4.60 18.94
N GLU A 260 -54.74 5.26 18.61
CA GLU A 260 -54.70 6.70 18.31
C GLU A 260 -55.64 7.07 17.16
N ALA A 261 -55.66 6.27 16.08
CA ALA A 261 -56.59 6.47 14.97
C ALA A 261 -58.07 6.31 15.37
N LEU A 262 -58.34 5.43 16.34
CA LEU A 262 -59.70 5.26 16.90
C LEU A 262 -60.11 6.46 17.76
N THR A 263 -59.24 6.93 18.67
CA THR A 263 -59.59 7.88 19.75
C THR A 263 -59.25 9.33 19.44
N GLU A 264 -58.12 9.61 18.79
CA GLU A 264 -57.57 10.95 18.59
C GLU A 264 -57.64 11.42 17.12
N GLY A 265 -57.59 10.48 16.17
CA GLY A 265 -57.60 10.79 14.73
C GLY A 265 -56.21 11.23 14.22
N GLY A 266 -56.18 11.94 13.08
CA GLY A 266 -54.93 12.41 12.47
C GLY A 266 -54.28 13.60 13.21
N SER A 267 -53.03 13.93 12.85
CA SER A 267 -52.13 14.93 13.48
C SER A 267 -52.59 16.40 13.47
N SER A 268 -53.87 16.65 13.24
CA SER A 268 -54.54 17.96 13.33
C SER A 268 -56.04 17.85 13.62
N GLY A 269 -56.49 16.69 14.13
CA GLY A 269 -57.91 16.34 14.23
C GLY A 269 -58.55 15.96 12.88
N ASN A 270 -57.75 15.86 11.81
CA ASN A 270 -58.14 15.42 10.48
C ASN A 270 -57.21 14.28 10.00
N PRO A 271 -57.76 13.10 9.64
CA PRO A 271 -59.17 12.72 9.75
C PRO A 271 -59.65 12.65 11.21
N LYS A 272 -60.96 12.86 11.42
CA LYS A 272 -61.59 12.77 12.75
C LYS A 272 -61.40 11.36 13.34
N PRO A 273 -61.40 11.22 14.68
CA PRO A 273 -61.36 9.91 15.33
C PRO A 273 -62.41 8.97 14.76
N ILE A 274 -62.02 7.72 14.48
CA ILE A 274 -62.94 6.73 13.89
C ILE A 274 -64.13 6.49 14.84
N GLU A 275 -63.93 6.58 16.16
CA GLU A 275 -64.99 6.46 17.18
C GLU A 275 -66.16 7.44 17.01
N MET A 276 -65.94 8.61 16.39
CA MET A 276 -67.02 9.57 16.11
C MET A 276 -68.08 9.00 15.16
N HIS A 277 -67.72 7.99 14.36
CA HIS A 277 -68.61 7.30 13.44
C HIS A 277 -69.30 6.08 14.05
N ALA A 278 -69.14 5.80 15.35
CA ALA A 278 -69.71 4.61 16.00
C ALA A 278 -71.25 4.51 15.91
N HIS A 279 -71.94 5.62 15.63
CA HIS A 279 -73.39 5.67 15.37
C HIS A 279 -73.80 5.07 14.01
N ASP A 280 -72.86 4.95 13.06
CA ASP A 280 -73.05 4.26 11.78
C ASP A 280 -72.16 3.01 11.74
N PRO A 281 -72.70 1.83 12.09
CA PRO A 281 -71.97 0.57 12.14
C PRO A 281 -71.19 0.25 10.88
N LYS A 282 -71.78 0.50 9.70
CA LYS A 282 -71.18 0.14 8.40
C LYS A 282 -69.98 1.03 8.11
N ARG A 283 -70.11 2.33 8.35
CA ARG A 283 -69.02 3.28 8.18
C ARG A 283 -67.92 3.05 9.21
N TYR A 284 -68.26 2.87 10.48
CA TYR A 284 -67.29 2.65 11.55
C TYR A 284 -66.41 1.42 11.31
N ILE A 285 -67.03 0.27 11.02
CA ILE A 285 -66.29 -0.97 10.71
C ILE A 285 -65.54 -0.82 9.37
N GLY A 286 -66.15 -0.15 8.39
CA GLY A 286 -65.50 0.16 7.10
C GLY A 286 -64.22 0.99 7.25
N ASP A 287 -64.25 2.04 8.06
CA ASP A 287 -63.14 2.96 8.32
C ASP A 287 -62.01 2.24 9.08
N MET A 288 -62.34 1.36 10.05
CA MET A 288 -61.33 0.52 10.72
C MET A 288 -60.58 -0.40 9.75
N PHE A 289 -61.31 -1.11 8.89
CA PHE A 289 -60.68 -2.02 7.94
C PHE A 289 -59.93 -1.27 6.84
N ALA A 290 -60.41 -0.09 6.42
CA ALA A 290 -59.71 0.77 5.47
C ALA A 290 -58.37 1.24 6.06
N TRP A 291 -58.39 1.76 7.30
CA TRP A 291 -57.18 2.17 8.02
C TRP A 291 -56.21 0.99 8.17
N LEU A 292 -56.71 -0.17 8.58
CA LEU A 292 -55.88 -1.36 8.76
C LEU A 292 -55.26 -1.82 7.44
N HIS A 293 -56.01 -1.80 6.35
CA HIS A 293 -55.49 -2.17 5.02
C HIS A 293 -54.35 -1.24 4.59
N GLN A 294 -54.52 0.07 4.79
CA GLN A 294 -53.49 1.05 4.48
C GLN A 294 -52.26 0.89 5.39
N ALA A 295 -52.46 0.69 6.69
CA ALA A 295 -51.38 0.50 7.64
C ALA A 295 -50.57 -0.77 7.32
N ILE A 296 -51.23 -1.89 7.02
CA ILE A 296 -50.57 -3.14 6.59
C ILE A 296 -49.73 -2.92 5.33
N HIS A 297 -50.24 -2.15 4.37
CA HIS A 297 -49.49 -1.83 3.15
C HIS A 297 -48.22 -1.02 3.47
N SER A 298 -48.36 0.02 4.30
CA SER A 298 -47.24 0.84 4.77
C SER A 298 -46.19 0.04 5.54
N GLU A 299 -46.60 -0.88 6.42
CA GLU A 299 -45.68 -1.79 7.13
C GLU A 299 -44.91 -2.69 6.17
N LYS A 300 -45.60 -3.22 5.14
CA LYS A 300 -44.96 -4.05 4.12
C LYS A 300 -43.94 -3.25 3.31
N GLU A 301 -44.26 -2.03 2.90
CA GLU A 301 -43.30 -1.16 2.20
C GLU A 301 -42.08 -0.85 3.08
N THR A 302 -42.31 -0.54 4.35
CA THR A 302 -41.25 -0.26 5.32
C THR A 302 -40.32 -1.47 5.53
N LEU A 303 -40.89 -2.67 5.65
CA LEU A 303 -40.13 -3.94 5.67
C LEU A 303 -39.32 -4.15 4.39
N LEU A 304 -39.87 -3.83 3.22
CA LEU A 304 -39.14 -3.95 1.95
C LEU A 304 -38.01 -2.92 1.83
N LEU A 305 -38.16 -1.73 2.41
CA LEU A 305 -37.08 -0.74 2.50
C LEU A 305 -35.95 -1.21 3.42
N LEU A 306 -36.28 -1.87 4.54
CA LEU A 306 -35.30 -2.50 5.43
C LEU A 306 -34.45 -3.53 4.69
N LEU A 307 -35.07 -4.29 3.79
CA LEU A 307 -34.45 -5.39 3.05
C LEU A 307 -33.96 -5.00 1.65
N LYS A 308 -33.91 -3.71 1.33
CA LYS A 308 -33.64 -3.22 -0.03
C LYS A 308 -32.28 -3.66 -0.59
N GLU A 309 -31.26 -3.68 0.26
CA GLU A 309 -29.87 -4.00 -0.11
C GLU A 309 -29.53 -5.49 0.12
N CYS A 310 -30.52 -6.33 0.44
CA CYS A 310 -30.32 -7.78 0.55
C CYS A 310 -30.27 -8.42 -0.85
N ASP A 311 -29.46 -9.47 -0.98
CA ASP A 311 -29.25 -10.17 -2.25
C ASP A 311 -30.53 -10.89 -2.70
N LYS A 312 -30.97 -10.55 -3.92
CA LYS A 312 -32.22 -11.05 -4.52
C LYS A 312 -32.15 -12.51 -4.96
N ASN A 313 -30.99 -13.15 -4.87
CA ASN A 313 -30.84 -14.56 -5.23
C ASN A 313 -31.59 -15.48 -4.25
N ASP A 314 -31.75 -15.04 -2.99
CA ASP A 314 -32.49 -15.75 -1.94
C ASP A 314 -33.91 -15.18 -1.75
N TYR A 315 -34.51 -14.67 -2.82
CA TYR A 315 -35.81 -13.97 -2.76
C TYR A 315 -36.92 -14.79 -2.12
N ALA A 316 -36.89 -16.13 -2.25
CA ALA A 316 -37.86 -17.02 -1.63
C ALA A 316 -37.82 -16.92 -0.10
N ASP A 317 -36.63 -16.97 0.49
CA ASP A 317 -36.43 -16.90 1.93
C ASP A 317 -36.74 -15.48 2.44
N LEU A 318 -36.30 -14.44 1.72
CA LEU A 318 -36.65 -13.05 2.02
C LEU A 318 -38.16 -12.80 2.03
N SER A 319 -38.88 -13.35 1.04
CA SER A 319 -40.35 -13.25 1.00
C SER A 319 -40.99 -13.96 2.19
N GLU A 320 -40.45 -15.09 2.65
CA GLU A 320 -40.93 -15.77 3.84
C GLU A 320 -40.70 -14.94 5.11
N TYR A 321 -39.52 -14.35 5.29
CA TYR A 321 -39.23 -13.46 6.41
C TYR A 321 -40.18 -12.26 6.44
N VAL A 322 -40.44 -11.63 5.29
CA VAL A 322 -41.39 -10.51 5.19
C VAL A 322 -42.81 -10.95 5.55
N GLN A 323 -43.28 -12.09 5.03
CA GLN A 323 -44.62 -12.59 5.33
C GLN A 323 -44.78 -12.95 6.82
N ASN A 324 -43.80 -13.62 7.41
CA ASN A 324 -43.81 -14.00 8.82
C ASN A 324 -43.77 -12.77 9.74
N ALA A 325 -42.89 -11.79 9.46
CA ALA A 325 -42.81 -10.55 10.22
C ALA A 325 -44.11 -9.74 10.11
N LEU A 326 -44.66 -9.61 8.90
CA LEU A 326 -45.90 -8.89 8.67
C LEU A 326 -47.08 -9.56 9.38
N ALA A 327 -47.20 -10.89 9.32
CA ALA A 327 -48.20 -11.64 10.06
C ALA A 327 -48.10 -11.37 11.57
N TYR A 328 -46.88 -11.44 12.13
CA TYR A 328 -46.65 -11.19 13.56
C TYR A 328 -47.01 -9.76 13.99
N ILE A 329 -46.67 -8.75 13.16
CA ILE A 329 -47.03 -7.35 13.38
C ILE A 329 -48.55 -7.19 13.40
N THR A 330 -49.25 -7.74 12.40
CA THR A 330 -50.71 -7.63 12.30
C THR A 330 -51.49 -8.34 13.40
N ASP A 331 -50.92 -9.40 13.97
CA ASP A 331 -51.53 -10.13 15.08
C ASP A 331 -51.75 -9.25 16.32
N GLY A 332 -50.99 -8.16 16.48
CA GLY A 332 -51.19 -7.20 17.58
C GLY A 332 -52.55 -6.52 17.55
N VAL A 333 -53.09 -6.24 16.35
CA VAL A 333 -54.33 -5.48 16.17
C VAL A 333 -55.58 -6.37 16.24
N CYS A 334 -55.42 -7.70 16.16
CA CYS A 334 -56.52 -8.67 16.23
C CYS A 334 -57.44 -8.45 17.43
N HIS A 335 -56.86 -8.30 18.64
CA HIS A 335 -57.64 -8.20 19.86
C HIS A 335 -58.42 -6.87 19.94
N PRO A 336 -57.79 -5.68 19.80
CA PRO A 336 -58.52 -4.41 19.73
C PRO A 336 -59.61 -4.39 18.66
N LEU A 337 -59.33 -4.89 17.45
CA LEU A 337 -60.31 -4.97 16.37
C LEU A 337 -61.50 -5.85 16.76
N LYS A 338 -61.25 -7.05 17.29
CA LYS A 338 -62.29 -8.00 17.67
C LYS A 338 -63.24 -7.43 18.71
N VAL A 339 -62.69 -6.82 19.78
CA VAL A 339 -63.49 -6.18 20.83
C VAL A 339 -64.43 -5.13 20.24
N ARG A 340 -63.92 -4.22 19.40
CA ARG A 340 -64.74 -3.13 18.85
C ARG A 340 -65.79 -3.61 17.85
N VAL A 341 -65.45 -4.54 16.97
CA VAL A 341 -66.42 -5.12 16.03
C VAL A 341 -67.50 -5.88 16.80
N GLU A 342 -67.14 -6.69 17.79
CA GLU A 342 -68.11 -7.41 18.61
C GLU A 342 -69.03 -6.45 19.38
N THR A 343 -68.53 -5.35 19.95
CA THR A 343 -69.39 -4.35 20.62
C THR A 343 -70.49 -3.84 19.69
N ILE A 344 -70.16 -3.47 18.46
CA ILE A 344 -71.14 -3.00 17.47
C ILE A 344 -72.13 -4.11 17.12
N LEU A 345 -71.64 -5.34 16.92
CA LEU A 345 -72.50 -6.48 16.63
C LEU A 345 -73.46 -6.85 17.78
N HIS A 346 -73.20 -6.42 19.02
CA HIS A 346 -74.12 -6.62 20.15
C HIS A 346 -75.21 -5.55 20.19
N THR A 347 -74.90 -4.33 19.77
CA THR A 347 -75.85 -3.21 19.72
C THR A 347 -76.80 -3.35 18.53
N GLU A 348 -76.29 -3.82 17.39
CA GLU A 348 -77.02 -3.79 16.13
C GLU A 348 -77.97 -4.97 15.93
N LYS A 349 -79.26 -4.65 15.78
CA LYS A 349 -80.34 -5.64 15.64
C LYS A 349 -80.96 -5.68 14.25
N ASP A 350 -80.63 -4.73 13.38
CA ASP A 350 -81.19 -4.70 12.03
C ASP A 350 -80.48 -5.71 11.10
N VAL A 351 -81.29 -6.54 10.46
CA VAL A 351 -80.82 -7.64 9.58
C VAL A 351 -80.09 -7.11 8.35
N ILE A 352 -80.57 -6.00 7.76
CA ILE A 352 -79.99 -5.45 6.53
C ILE A 352 -78.60 -4.89 6.84
N SER A 353 -78.45 -4.17 7.95
CA SER A 353 -77.16 -3.70 8.46
C SER A 353 -76.20 -4.85 8.77
N LEU A 354 -76.65 -5.91 9.46
CA LEU A 354 -75.82 -7.09 9.76
C LEU A 354 -75.35 -7.84 8.50
N PHE A 355 -76.21 -7.97 7.49
CA PHE A 355 -75.85 -8.56 6.20
C PHE A 355 -74.83 -7.71 5.43
N ALA A 356 -75.02 -6.38 5.42
CA ALA A 356 -74.07 -5.45 4.83
C ALA A 356 -72.70 -5.50 5.51
N LEU A 357 -72.67 -5.60 6.84
CA LEU A 357 -71.45 -5.76 7.63
C LEU A 357 -70.74 -7.08 7.32
N SER A 358 -71.48 -8.19 7.23
CA SER A 358 -70.90 -9.49 6.86
C SER A 358 -70.22 -9.46 5.50
N ASN A 359 -70.84 -8.82 4.49
CA ASN A 359 -70.25 -8.66 3.17
C ASN A 359 -69.02 -7.74 3.18
N LEU A 360 -69.03 -6.69 4.00
CA LEU A 360 -67.88 -5.79 4.17
C LEU A 360 -66.69 -6.51 4.80
N ILE A 361 -66.90 -7.28 5.87
CA ILE A 361 -65.85 -8.09 6.51
C ILE A 361 -65.31 -9.12 5.51
N ARG A 362 -66.18 -9.80 4.76
CA ARG A 362 -65.78 -10.75 3.71
C ARG A 362 -64.93 -10.11 2.62
N PHE A 363 -65.28 -8.90 2.20
CA PHE A 363 -64.49 -8.14 1.22
C PHE A 363 -63.07 -7.88 1.76
N TYR A 364 -62.95 -7.32 2.95
CA TYR A 364 -61.64 -7.02 3.55
C TYR A 364 -60.84 -8.26 3.88
N GLN A 365 -61.48 -9.36 4.28
CA GLN A 365 -60.82 -10.65 4.44
C GLN A 365 -60.15 -11.11 3.13
N LYS A 366 -60.87 -11.02 2.00
CA LYS A 366 -60.32 -11.39 0.68
C LYS A 366 -59.17 -10.46 0.28
N THR A 367 -59.31 -9.16 0.51
CA THR A 367 -58.30 -8.15 0.17
C THR A 367 -57.05 -8.29 1.03
N MET A 368 -57.19 -8.45 2.34
CA MET A 368 -56.05 -8.54 3.27
C MET A 368 -55.32 -9.89 3.15
N LYS A 369 -56.02 -10.98 2.80
CA LYS A 369 -55.41 -12.29 2.51
C LYS A 369 -54.41 -12.26 1.34
N GLN A 370 -54.54 -11.31 0.42
CA GLN A 370 -53.56 -11.13 -0.66
C GLN A 370 -52.24 -10.50 -0.18
N VAL A 371 -52.28 -9.78 0.95
CA VAL A 371 -51.14 -9.01 1.46
C VAL A 371 -50.43 -9.75 2.59
N VAL A 372 -51.20 -10.38 3.49
CA VAL A 372 -50.71 -11.11 4.66
C VAL A 372 -51.17 -12.56 4.57
N GLN A 373 -50.21 -13.48 4.48
CA GLN A 373 -50.46 -14.92 4.54
C GLN A 373 -50.15 -15.41 5.96
N GLY A 374 -51.03 -15.11 6.92
CA GLY A 374 -50.80 -15.38 8.34
C GLY A 374 -51.95 -16.13 8.99
N ARG A 375 -51.64 -17.16 9.79
CA ARG A 375 -52.66 -18.05 10.38
C ARG A 375 -53.57 -17.34 11.38
N THR A 376 -53.03 -16.52 12.30
CA THR A 376 -53.81 -15.93 13.40
C THR A 376 -54.69 -14.77 12.94
N PHE A 377 -54.13 -13.81 12.21
CA PHE A 377 -54.91 -12.70 11.64
C PHE A 377 -56.00 -13.18 10.67
N GLU A 378 -55.69 -14.12 9.77
CA GLU A 378 -56.71 -14.70 8.89
C GLU A 378 -57.82 -15.40 9.69
N HIS A 379 -57.45 -16.18 10.72
CA HIS A 379 -58.42 -16.82 11.60
C HIS A 379 -59.30 -15.81 12.34
N CYS A 380 -58.73 -14.70 12.81
CA CYS A 380 -59.49 -13.62 13.44
C CYS A 380 -60.55 -13.04 12.49
N LEU A 381 -60.20 -12.78 11.23
CA LEU A 381 -61.15 -12.29 10.23
C LEU A 381 -62.25 -13.32 9.90
N VAL A 382 -61.89 -14.61 9.81
CA VAL A 382 -62.83 -15.71 9.61
C VAL A 382 -63.81 -15.81 10.79
N GLU A 383 -63.32 -15.74 12.03
CA GLU A 383 -64.15 -15.74 13.23
C GLU A 383 -65.12 -14.56 13.25
N LEU A 384 -64.64 -13.35 12.95
CA LEU A 384 -65.48 -12.14 12.90
C LEU A 384 -66.58 -12.26 11.83
N GLN A 385 -66.26 -12.84 10.67
CA GLN A 385 -67.23 -13.11 9.62
C GLN A 385 -68.26 -14.17 10.07
N ALA A 386 -67.81 -15.25 10.71
CA ALA A 386 -68.70 -16.28 11.22
C ALA A 386 -69.66 -15.73 12.29
N CYS A 387 -69.15 -14.91 13.21
CA CYS A 387 -69.93 -14.23 14.24
C CYS A 387 -71.00 -13.30 13.64
N THR A 388 -70.67 -12.53 12.60
CA THR A 388 -71.66 -11.69 11.89
C THR A 388 -72.73 -12.53 11.21
N CYS A 389 -72.35 -13.59 10.50
CA CYS A 389 -73.29 -14.48 9.82
C CYS A 389 -74.27 -15.15 10.80
N VAL A 390 -73.78 -15.70 11.91
CA VAL A 390 -74.62 -16.35 12.93
C VAL A 390 -75.62 -15.37 13.53
N ARG A 391 -75.21 -14.13 13.80
CA ARG A 391 -76.12 -13.09 14.32
C ARG A 391 -77.15 -12.65 13.31
N CYS A 392 -76.76 -12.50 12.04
CA CYS A 392 -77.70 -12.22 10.95
C CYS A 392 -78.76 -13.33 10.80
N LEU A 393 -78.36 -14.60 10.92
CA LEU A 393 -79.27 -15.74 10.90
C LEU A 393 -80.21 -15.76 12.12
N ARG A 394 -79.73 -15.40 13.31
CA ARG A 394 -80.59 -15.29 14.51
C ARG A 394 -81.58 -14.12 14.42
N ALA A 395 -81.18 -13.00 13.82
CA ALA A 395 -82.04 -11.84 13.63
C ALA A 395 -83.16 -12.08 12.59
N THR A 396 -82.88 -12.89 11.57
CA THR A 396 -83.89 -13.31 10.58
C THR A 396 -84.89 -14.30 11.15
N THR A 397 -84.45 -15.29 11.95
CA THR A 397 -85.36 -16.25 12.59
C THR A 397 -86.24 -15.60 13.65
N THR A 398 -85.72 -14.65 14.44
CA THR A 398 -86.54 -13.90 15.42
C THR A 398 -87.57 -13.00 14.76
N ARG A 399 -87.26 -12.33 13.63
CA ARG A 399 -88.28 -11.62 12.82
C ARG A 399 -89.35 -12.56 12.25
N SER A 400 -88.97 -13.75 11.81
CA SER A 400 -89.92 -14.75 11.31
C SER A 400 -90.86 -15.29 12.39
N VAL A 401 -90.38 -15.43 13.63
CA VAL A 401 -91.19 -15.91 14.77
C VAL A 401 -92.08 -14.81 15.35
N ALA A 402 -91.68 -13.53 15.25
CA ALA A 402 -92.49 -12.39 15.68
C ALA A 402 -93.55 -11.95 14.64
N ALA A 403 -93.45 -12.43 13.40
CA ALA A 403 -94.40 -12.16 12.32
C ALA A 403 -95.47 -13.25 12.14
N CYS A 404 -95.31 -14.39 12.81
CA CYS A 404 -96.35 -15.40 13.05
C CYS A 404 -97.01 -15.11 14.40
#